data_AF-A0A5S3YK35-F1
#
_entry.id   AF-A0A5S3YK35-F1
#
_cell.length_a   1.000
_cell.length_b   1.000
_cell.length_c   1.000
_cell.angle_alpha   90.00
_cell.angle_beta   90.00
_cell.angle_gamma   90.00
#
_symmetry.space_group_name_H-M   'P 1'
#
loop_
_entity.id
_entity.type
_entity.pdbx_description
1 polymer ?
#
loop_
_entity_poly.entity_id
_entity_poly.type
_entity_poly.pdbx_seq_one_letter_code
_entity_poly.pdbx_strand_id
1 'polypeptide(L)' 'MNQVAIVTGGSFGIGAAIVNKLLSQQYTVYNLDIQPSEQGIFRHCDVSKVADVKAT' A
#
# COMPACT_ATOMS: atom_id res chain seq x y z
N MET A 1 8.26 -3.30 17.85
CA MET A 1 7.77 -3.65 16.50
C MET A 1 6.84 -2.54 16.07
N ASN A 2 7.00 -2.03 14.85
CA ASN A 2 6.07 -1.05 14.31
C ASN A 2 4.80 -1.77 13.85
N GLN A 3 3.65 -1.09 13.95
CA GLN A 3 2.42 -1.63 13.40
C GLN A 3 2.52 -1.67 11.87
N VAL A 4 2.01 -2.74 11.27
CA VAL A 4 2.05 -2.95 9.82
C VAL A 4 0.67 -2.70 9.25
N ALA A 5 0.61 -1.98 8.12
CA ALA A 5 -0.61 -1.76 7.37
C ALA A 5 -0.40 -2.09 5.89
N ILE A 6 -1.42 -2.69 5.29
CA ILE A 6 -1.52 -2.88 3.84
C ILE A 6 -2.56 -1.89 3.34
N VAL A 7 -2.19 -1.08 2.35
CA VAL A 7 -3.11 -0.17 1.67
C VAL A 7 -3.18 -0.56 0.21
N THR A 8 -4.35 -0.98 -0.25
CA THR A 8 -4.61 -1.21 -1.68
C THR A 8 -5.03 0.09 -2.36
N GLY A 9 -4.61 0.35 -3.60
CA GLY A 9 -4.94 1.60 -4.29
C GLY A 9 -4.25 2.82 -3.67
N GLY A 10 -3.10 2.62 -3.03
CA GLY A 10 -2.40 3.62 -2.24
C GLY A 10 -1.56 4.61 -3.05
N SER A 11 -1.48 4.46 -4.39
CA SER A 11 -0.60 5.28 -5.21
C SER A 11 -1.18 6.65 -5.55
N PHE A 12 -2.50 6.85 -5.44
CA PHE A 12 -3.16 8.13 -5.75
C PHE A 12 -4.36 8.44 -4.83
N GLY A 13 -4.81 9.70 -4.88
CA GLY A 13 -6.06 10.14 -4.25
C GLY A 13 -6.15 9.83 -2.74
N ILE A 14 -7.27 9.25 -2.32
CA ILE A 14 -7.53 8.92 -0.92
C ILE A 14 -6.51 7.88 -0.41
N GLY A 15 -6.18 6.88 -1.22
CA GLY A 15 -5.22 5.84 -0.83
C GLY A 15 -3.85 6.44 -0.50
N ALA A 16 -3.35 7.35 -1.34
CA ALA A 16 -2.08 8.06 -1.08
C ALA A 16 -2.13 8.89 0.20
N ALA A 17 -3.25 9.56 0.48
CA ALA A 17 -3.43 10.31 1.73
C ALA A 17 -3.39 9.39 2.96
N ILE A 18 -3.97 8.19 2.87
CA ILE A 18 -3.94 7.18 3.94
C ILE A 18 -2.53 6.62 4.14
N VAL A 19 -1.80 6.29 3.06
CA VAL A 19 -0.40 5.84 3.14
C VAL A 19 0.45 6.88 3.88
N ASN A 20 0.37 8.14 3.47
CA ASN A 20 1.11 9.24 4.10
C ASN A 20 0.73 9.42 5.58
N LYS A 21 -0.56 9.32 5.92
CA LYS A 21 -1.01 9.42 7.31
C LYS A 21 -0.44 8.29 8.17
N LEU A 22 -0.48 7.05 7.70
CA LEU A 22 0.04 5.89 8.43
C LEU A 22 1.56 5.96 8.59
N LEU A 23 2.29 6.35 7.55
CA LEU A 23 3.73 6.60 7.64
C LEU A 23 4.06 7.67 8.68
N SER A 24 3.29 8.77 8.74
CA SER A 24 3.47 9.82 9.77
C SER A 24 3.24 9.31 11.20
N GLN A 25 2.48 8.22 11.35
CA GLN A 25 2.22 7.52 12.61
C GLN A 25 3.19 6.35 12.84
N GLN A 26 4.28 6.29 12.08
CA GLN A 26 5.37 5.30 12.21
C GLN A 26 4.95 3.86 11.88
N TYR A 27 3.88 3.68 11.10
CA TYR A 27 3.54 2.37 10.55
C TYR A 27 4.52 1.95 9.46
N THR A 28 4.77 0.64 9.34
CA THR A 28 5.30 0.08 8.10
C THR A 28 4.15 -0.13 7.13
N VAL A 29 4.12 0.63 6.04
CA VAL A 29 3.03 0.58 5.07
C VAL A 29 3.48 -0.14 3.81
N TYR A 30 2.77 -1.21 3.44
CA TYR A 30 2.87 -1.84 2.14
C TYR A 30 1.77 -1.29 1.24
N ASN A 31 2.18 -0.62 0.15
CA ASN A 31 1.28 -0.03 -0.83
C ASN A 31 1.10 -1.00 -2.01
N LEU A 32 -0.08 -1.62 -2.09
CA LEU A 32 -0.46 -2.57 -3.13
C LEU A 32 -1.26 -1.84 -4.20
N ASP A 33 -0.70 -1.66 -5.37
CA ASP A 33 -1.37 -0.92 -6.43
C ASP A 33 -0.92 -1.41 -7.80
N ILE A 34 -1.72 -1.18 -8.83
CA ILE A 34 -1.33 -1.43 -10.22
C ILE A 34 -0.41 -0.32 -10.74
N GLN A 35 -0.47 0.88 -10.15
CA GLN A 35 0.39 2.01 -10.48
C GLN A 35 1.54 2.16 -9.47
N PRO A 36 2.77 2.48 -9.92
CA PRO A 36 3.90 2.71 -9.02
C PRO A 36 3.68 3.93 -8.12
N SER A 37 4.28 3.91 -6.94
CA SER A 37 4.29 5.03 -5.99
C SER A 37 5.60 5.06 -5.20
N GLU A 38 6.00 6.28 -4.82
CA GLU A 38 7.16 6.53 -3.98
C GLU A 38 6.81 6.49 -2.47
N GLN A 39 5.52 6.43 -2.13
CA GLN A 39 5.04 6.42 -0.74
C GLN A 39 4.79 4.98 -0.27
N GLY A 40 5.44 4.62 0.84
CA GLY A 40 5.38 3.28 1.41
C GLY A 40 6.20 2.26 0.60
N ILE A 41 6.08 0.99 0.97
CA ILE A 41 6.76 -0.11 0.28
C ILE A 41 5.84 -0.56 -0.86
N PHE A 42 6.12 -0.11 -2.07
CA PHE A 42 5.34 -0.46 -3.25
C PHE A 42 5.45 -1.97 -3.59
N ARG A 43 4.29 -2.56 -3.87
CA ARG A 43 4.12 -3.88 -4.47
C ARG A 43 3.08 -3.79 -5.56
N HIS A 44 3.44 -4.23 -6.77
CA HIS A 44 2.46 -4.34 -7.84
C HIS A 44 1.44 -5.41 -7.48
N CYS A 45 0.17 -5.05 -7.40
CA CYS A 45 -0.92 -5.98 -7.11
C CYS A 45 -2.20 -5.52 -7.80
N ASP A 46 -2.72 -6.35 -8.71
CA ASP A 46 -4.06 -6.20 -9.25
C ASP A 46 -5.06 -6.94 -8.34
N VAL A 47 -5.76 -6.20 -7.48
CA VAL A 47 -6.70 -6.77 -6.50
C VAL A 47 -7.88 -7.53 -7.12
N SER A 48 -8.14 -7.36 -8.41
CA SER A 48 -9.13 -8.18 -9.14
C SER A 48 -8.64 -9.62 -9.39
N LYS A 49 -7.32 -9.84 -9.35
CA LYS A 49 -6.67 -11.14 -9.50
C LYS A 49 -6.29 -11.69 -8.11
N VAL A 50 -7.08 -12.64 -7.62
CA VAL A 50 -6.85 -13.28 -6.30
C VAL A 50 -5.44 -13.87 -6.16
N ALA A 51 -4.82 -14.30 -7.26
CA ALA A 51 -3.44 -14.78 -7.25
C ALA A 51 -2.44 -13.72 -6.80
N ASP A 52 -2.58 -12.47 -7.27
CA ASP A 52 -1.70 -11.36 -6.94
C ASP A 52 -1.79 -11.01 -5.44
N VAL A 53 -3.01 -11.02 -4.89
CA VAL A 53 -3.25 -10.79 -3.45
C VAL A 53 -2.59 -11.88 -2.59
N LYS A 54 -2.64 -13.15 -3.02
CA LYS A 54 -2.04 -14.29 -2.29
C LYS A 54 -0.52 -14.33 -2.36
N ALA A 55 0.08 -13.68 -3.36
CA ALA A 55 1.52 -13.64 -3.57
C ALA A 55 2.20 -12.46 -2.86
N THR A 56 1.43 -11.61 -2.16
CA THR A 56 1.94 -10.44 -1.43
C THR A 56 2.31 -10.77 0.00
#